data_AF-A0A0N4U672-F1
#
_entry.id   AF-A0A0N4U672-F1
#
_cell.length_a   1.000
_cell.length_b   1.000
_cell.length_c   1.000
_cell.angle_alpha   90.00
_cell.angle_beta   90.00
_cell.angle_gamma   90.00
#
_symmetry.space_group_name_H-M   'P 1'
#
loop_
_entity.id
_entity.type
_entity.pdbx_description
1 polymer ?
#
loop_
_entity_poly.entity_id
_entity_poly.type
_entity_poly.pdbx_seq_one_letter_code
_entity_poly.pdbx_strand_id
1 'polypeptide(L)'
;MNEVVPILLPIKLGPSRRNFPAINVKVPTSCSPLYSTTPFGEIRENLLMGPTRKPDIRTELESIGRCLKGEELVNALMERVLATEEEKATLLTKLQEHSNQENTWRKQNESLIKKVEKLECTLMKTELAKGKLEELCREMQRIQRKSTEEHVEKLRILEKSREEMVIQFKESMASIQKSMEEGRQTSEKLTCDNANLAEKLKKLSTDCESRVALLSRQFDEKSDYCEKLIAARDMEVELYKAKLNAASLDIQKLTQEKLQLQNDLLARELRMKEALEAEKEMREQINKYSKKYNELHNSLNNSNETFDKFKREMERMNTNLIKVEKESRRWKTKHEDLSKILAITVDEKKKIEDESAHKDRQLQQLQILCRTLKSQIPNE
;
A
#
# COMPACT_ATOMS: atom_id res chain seq x y z
N MET A 1 13.14 -11.24 60.83
CA MET A 1 12.91 -10.46 62.05
C MET A 1 11.42 -10.51 62.33
N ASN A 2 11.04 -11.01 63.52
CA ASN A 2 9.65 -11.15 63.95
C ASN A 2 9.10 -9.78 64.32
N GLU A 3 8.19 -9.21 63.54
CA GLU A 3 7.31 -8.15 64.04
C GLU A 3 5.86 -8.54 63.80
N VAL A 4 5.28 -9.09 64.85
CA VAL A 4 3.85 -9.32 65.02
C VAL A 4 3.22 -7.94 65.19
N VAL A 5 2.65 -7.40 64.10
CA VAL A 5 1.93 -6.12 64.15
C VAL A 5 0.58 -6.34 64.86
N PRO A 6 0.31 -5.64 65.97
CA PRO A 6 -0.88 -5.85 66.77
C PRO A 6 -2.13 -5.32 66.05
N ILE A 7 -3.12 -6.20 65.84
CA ILE A 7 -4.44 -5.86 65.31
C ILE A 7 -5.20 -5.12 66.42
N LEU A 8 -5.11 -3.80 66.42
CA LEU A 8 -5.95 -2.94 67.26
C LEU A 8 -7.35 -2.90 66.66
N LEU A 9 -8.24 -3.74 67.20
CA LEU A 9 -9.67 -3.68 66.93
C LEU A 9 -10.23 -2.31 67.36
N PRO A 10 -11.09 -1.69 66.53
CA PRO A 10 -11.63 -0.37 66.79
C PRO A 10 -12.58 -0.41 68.00
N ILE A 11 -12.20 0.32 69.05
CA ILE A 11 -13.07 0.61 70.18
C ILE A 11 -14.23 1.46 69.65
N LYS A 12 -15.39 0.82 69.44
CA LYS A 12 -16.66 1.50 69.22
C LYS A 12 -17.02 2.27 70.49
N LEU A 13 -16.58 3.53 70.57
CA LEU A 13 -17.08 4.49 71.54
C LEU A 13 -18.52 4.84 71.14
N GLY A 14 -19.46 4.09 71.71
CA GLY A 14 -20.88 4.41 71.60
C GLY A 14 -21.18 5.80 72.18
N PRO A 15 -22.20 6.49 71.66
CA PRO A 15 -22.55 7.82 72.12
C PRO A 15 -23.04 7.73 73.57
N SER A 16 -22.20 8.19 74.50
CA SER A 16 -22.61 8.39 75.89
C SER A 16 -23.60 9.55 75.93
N ARG A 17 -24.87 9.25 75.67
CA ARG A 17 -26.00 10.16 75.94
C ARG A 17 -26.13 10.31 77.45
N ARG A 18 -25.31 11.18 78.04
CA ARG A 18 -25.63 11.73 79.36
C ARG A 18 -26.78 12.69 79.17
N ASN A 19 -27.99 12.17 79.38
CA ASN A 19 -29.17 12.98 79.63
C ASN A 19 -28.93 13.74 80.93
N PHE A 20 -28.34 14.94 80.85
CA PHE A 20 -28.38 15.86 81.97
C PHE A 20 -29.83 16.36 82.08
N PRO A 21 -30.48 16.19 83.25
CA PRO A 21 -31.80 16.77 83.46
C PRO A 21 -31.69 18.29 83.26
N ALA A 22 -32.56 18.84 82.43
CA ALA A 22 -32.70 20.27 82.28
C ALA A 22 -33.10 20.86 83.64
N ILE A 23 -32.12 21.42 84.35
CA ILE A 23 -32.39 22.20 85.56
C ILE A 23 -33.03 23.49 85.06
N ASN A 24 -34.35 23.47 84.97
CA ASN A 24 -35.16 24.65 84.68
C ASN A 24 -35.18 25.50 85.95
N VAL A 25 -34.08 26.24 86.19
CA VAL A 25 -34.04 27.25 87.24
C VAL A 25 -34.93 28.39 86.78
N LYS A 26 -36.20 28.34 87.19
CA LYS A 26 -37.05 29.53 87.22
C LYS A 26 -36.42 30.51 88.19
N VAL A 27 -35.65 31.45 87.65
CA VAL A 27 -35.15 32.62 88.39
C VAL A 27 -36.36 33.48 88.75
N PRO A 28 -36.66 33.72 90.04
CA PRO A 28 -37.76 34.59 90.43
C PRO A 28 -37.38 36.04 90.07
N THR A 29 -38.01 36.56 89.02
CA THR A 29 -37.89 37.96 88.61
C THR A 29 -38.98 38.78 89.30
N SER A 30 -38.83 39.04 90.59
CA SER A 30 -39.58 40.10 91.28
C SER A 30 -38.86 40.54 92.57
N CYS A 31 -37.79 41.32 92.43
CA CYS A 31 -37.30 42.15 93.51
C CYS A 31 -38.17 43.41 93.58
N SER A 32 -39.26 43.36 94.33
CA SER A 32 -40.00 44.57 94.71
C SER A 32 -39.22 45.30 95.81
N PRO A 33 -38.88 46.60 95.66
CA PRO A 33 -38.13 47.34 96.66
C PRO A 33 -39.02 47.62 97.90
N LEU A 34 -38.69 47.01 99.03
CA LEU A 34 -39.27 47.38 100.33
C LEU A 34 -38.59 48.67 100.83
N TYR A 35 -39.11 49.83 100.41
CA TYR A 35 -38.82 51.11 101.04
C TYR A 35 -40.12 51.60 101.70
N SER A 36 -40.25 51.38 103.01
CA SER A 36 -41.24 52.07 103.84
C SER A 36 -40.49 53.01 104.80
N THR A 37 -40.45 54.28 104.44
CA THR A 37 -39.93 55.38 105.27
C THR A 37 -41.11 55.93 106.07
N THR A 38 -41.26 55.54 107.35
CA THR A 38 -42.21 56.19 108.28
C THR A 38 -41.52 57.39 108.93
N PRO A 39 -42.03 58.62 108.78
CA PRO A 39 -41.46 59.81 109.42
C PRO A 39 -41.80 59.83 110.92
N PHE A 40 -40.79 59.79 111.78
CA PHE A 40 -40.92 60.03 113.21
C PHE A 40 -41.00 61.55 113.45
N GLY A 41 -42.20 62.06 113.71
CA GLY A 41 -42.46 63.41 114.20
C GLY A 41 -43.55 63.37 115.26
N GLU A 42 -43.46 64.28 116.24
CA GLU A 42 -44.46 64.60 117.29
C GLU A 42 -44.51 63.70 118.54
N ILE A 43 -43.64 63.97 119.52
CA ILE A 43 -44.03 63.94 120.94
C ILE A 43 -43.42 65.18 121.62
N ARG A 44 -44.29 66.13 121.98
CA ARG A 44 -44.00 67.43 122.61
C ARG A 44 -44.99 67.62 123.78
N GLU A 45 -44.57 68.39 124.78
CA GLU A 45 -45.38 69.06 125.82
C GLU A 45 -46.05 68.23 126.92
N ASN A 46 -45.58 68.43 128.17
CA ASN A 46 -46.34 68.80 129.38
C ASN A 46 -45.72 68.21 130.66
N LEU A 47 -45.04 69.04 131.47
CA LEU A 47 -45.12 68.98 132.95
C LEU A 47 -44.51 70.25 133.57
N LEU A 48 -45.34 71.29 133.60
CA LEU A 48 -45.24 72.48 134.45
C LEU A 48 -46.30 72.32 135.54
N MET A 49 -45.91 71.99 136.77
CA MET A 49 -46.79 72.09 137.95
C MET A 49 -45.96 72.53 139.15
N GLY A 50 -46.09 73.80 139.53
CA GLY A 50 -45.58 74.34 140.80
C GLY A 50 -46.64 74.19 141.91
N PRO A 51 -46.26 74.02 143.19
CA PRO A 51 -47.23 73.99 144.26
C PRO A 51 -47.07 75.12 145.28
N THR A 52 -48.10 75.97 145.31
CA THR A 52 -48.88 76.38 146.49
C THR A 52 -48.16 77.02 147.68
N ARG A 53 -48.42 78.34 147.79
CA ARG A 53 -48.21 79.25 148.93
C ARG A 53 -48.52 78.57 150.27
N LYS A 54 -47.48 78.27 151.05
CA LYS A 54 -47.64 78.01 152.50
C LYS A 54 -48.04 79.31 153.21
N PRO A 55 -48.85 79.24 154.28
CA PRO A 55 -49.20 80.41 155.09
C PRO A 55 -47.93 81.16 155.53
N ASP A 56 -47.99 82.49 155.53
CA ASP A 56 -46.87 83.35 155.89
C ASP A 56 -46.43 83.01 157.32
N ILE A 57 -45.16 82.60 157.46
CA ILE A 57 -44.54 82.18 158.73
C ILE A 57 -44.80 83.24 159.81
N ARG A 58 -44.86 84.52 159.42
CA ARG A 58 -45.15 85.66 160.30
C ARG A 58 -46.51 85.60 160.99
N THR A 59 -47.57 85.21 160.27
CA THR A 59 -48.94 85.11 160.84
C THR A 59 -49.07 83.99 161.87
N GLU A 60 -48.33 82.90 161.71
CA GLU A 60 -48.36 81.80 162.68
C GLU A 60 -47.59 82.14 163.95
N LEU A 61 -46.44 82.82 163.85
CA LEU A 61 -45.66 83.29 165.01
C LEU A 61 -46.48 84.25 165.90
N GLU A 62 -47.28 85.14 165.30
CA GLU A 62 -48.20 86.04 166.03
C GLU A 62 -49.35 85.28 166.74
N SER A 63 -49.79 84.15 166.18
CA SER A 63 -50.79 83.29 166.81
C SER A 63 -50.22 82.57 168.04
N ILE A 64 -48.99 82.06 167.94
CA ILE A 64 -48.30 81.37 169.04
C ILE A 64 -48.04 82.35 170.20
N GLY A 65 -47.61 83.58 169.90
CA GLY A 65 -47.34 84.63 170.90
C GLY A 65 -48.54 85.13 171.71
N ARG A 66 -49.78 84.94 171.20
CA ARG A 66 -51.00 85.32 171.93
C ARG A 66 -51.50 84.25 172.90
N CYS A 67 -51.30 82.98 172.58
CA CYS A 67 -51.87 81.87 173.32
C CYS A 67 -50.97 81.35 174.45
N LEU A 68 -49.66 81.60 174.37
CA LEU A 68 -48.67 81.02 175.27
C LEU A 68 -47.95 82.12 176.05
N LYS A 69 -47.80 81.96 177.36
CA LYS A 69 -46.93 82.80 178.20
C LYS A 69 -45.95 81.92 178.96
N GLY A 70 -44.70 82.40 179.03
CA GLY A 70 -43.62 81.69 179.69
C GLY A 70 -43.00 80.62 178.79
N GLU A 71 -42.60 79.52 179.42
CA GLU A 71 -41.77 78.45 178.85
C GLU A 71 -42.37 77.79 177.60
N GLU A 72 -43.71 77.72 177.52
CA GLU A 72 -44.42 77.14 176.37
C GLU A 72 -44.24 77.95 175.07
N LEU A 73 -44.17 79.29 175.15
CA LEU A 73 -43.99 80.15 173.97
C LEU A 73 -42.59 79.99 173.37
N VAL A 74 -41.57 79.87 174.22
CA VAL A 74 -40.17 79.73 173.80
C VAL A 74 -39.97 78.41 173.07
N ASN A 75 -40.55 77.31 173.57
CA ASN A 75 -40.46 76.00 172.91
C ASN A 75 -41.15 75.99 171.54
N ALA A 76 -42.34 76.59 171.41
CA ALA A 76 -43.06 76.63 170.14
C ALA A 76 -42.34 77.47 169.06
N LEU A 77 -41.68 78.58 169.46
CA LEU A 77 -40.86 79.39 168.55
C LEU A 77 -39.59 78.66 168.12
N MET A 78 -38.93 77.93 169.04
CA MET A 78 -37.71 77.18 168.77
C MET A 78 -37.96 76.04 167.77
N GLU A 79 -39.00 75.23 167.98
CA GLU A 79 -39.44 74.18 167.04
C GLU A 79 -39.70 74.74 165.64
N ARG A 80 -40.27 75.94 165.54
CA ARG A 80 -40.58 76.55 164.24
C ARG A 80 -39.35 77.07 163.50
N VAL A 81 -38.40 77.71 164.18
CA VAL A 81 -37.14 78.14 163.55
C VAL A 81 -36.41 76.92 162.98
N LEU A 82 -36.35 75.83 163.74
CA LEU A 82 -35.81 74.55 163.29
C LEU A 82 -36.53 74.04 162.03
N ALA A 83 -37.87 74.03 162.03
CA ALA A 83 -38.65 73.61 160.85
C ALA A 83 -38.39 74.49 159.60
N THR A 84 -38.20 75.81 159.78
CA THR A 84 -37.92 76.73 158.66
C THR A 84 -36.50 76.62 158.13
N GLU A 85 -35.51 76.35 158.99
CA GLU A 85 -34.14 76.04 158.56
C GLU A 85 -34.11 74.70 157.81
N GLU A 86 -34.87 73.71 158.26
CA GLU A 86 -35.02 72.41 157.60
C GLU A 86 -35.68 72.53 156.22
N GLU A 87 -36.69 73.40 156.06
CA GLU A 87 -37.29 73.74 154.76
C GLU A 87 -36.31 74.43 153.80
N LYS A 88 -35.51 75.38 154.30
CA LYS A 88 -34.48 76.05 153.47
C LYS A 88 -33.38 75.07 153.06
N ALA A 89 -32.95 74.21 153.98
CA ALA A 89 -31.97 73.17 153.70
C ALA A 89 -32.49 72.18 152.64
N THR A 90 -33.77 71.78 152.72
CA THR A 90 -34.43 70.92 151.72
C THR A 90 -34.61 71.61 150.36
N LEU A 91 -34.91 72.92 150.32
CA LEU A 91 -34.99 73.67 149.06
C LEU A 91 -33.63 73.85 148.39
N LEU A 92 -32.57 74.12 149.17
CA LEU A 92 -31.20 74.19 148.65
C LEU A 92 -30.74 72.84 148.10
N THR A 93 -31.05 71.75 148.79
CA THR A 93 -30.78 70.40 148.26
C THR A 93 -31.56 70.13 146.98
N LYS A 94 -32.86 70.50 146.90
CA LYS A 94 -33.64 70.37 145.66
C LYS A 94 -33.10 71.22 144.51
N LEU A 95 -32.69 72.47 144.76
CA LEU A 95 -32.09 73.32 143.74
C LEU A 95 -30.76 72.73 143.25
N GLN A 96 -29.96 72.19 144.17
CA GLN A 96 -28.71 71.51 143.84
C GLN A 96 -28.98 70.21 143.08
N GLU A 97 -30.00 69.43 143.44
CA GLU A 97 -30.46 68.26 142.69
C GLU A 97 -30.93 68.64 141.29
N HIS A 98 -31.75 69.68 141.14
CA HIS A 98 -32.19 70.18 139.84
C HIS A 98 -31.02 70.68 138.97
N SER A 99 -30.06 71.40 139.56
CA SER A 99 -28.84 71.83 138.88
C SER A 99 -27.97 70.63 138.47
N ASN A 100 -27.83 69.63 139.34
CA ASN A 100 -27.15 68.38 139.01
C ASN A 100 -27.88 67.62 137.89
N GLN A 101 -29.22 67.63 137.90
CA GLN A 101 -30.05 66.96 136.92
C GLN A 101 -30.00 67.67 135.57
N GLU A 102 -30.04 69.00 135.52
CA GLU A 102 -29.83 69.80 134.31
C GLU A 102 -28.44 69.54 133.72
N ASN A 103 -27.40 69.53 134.55
CA ASN A 103 -26.05 69.15 134.12
C ASN A 103 -25.98 67.71 133.56
N THR A 104 -26.74 66.79 134.14
CA THR A 104 -26.85 65.42 133.65
C THR A 104 -27.56 65.37 132.29
N TRP A 105 -28.69 66.08 132.14
CA TRP A 105 -29.43 66.19 130.88
C TRP A 105 -28.60 66.88 129.77
N ARG A 106 -27.85 67.94 130.12
CA ARG A 106 -26.96 68.64 129.18
C ARG A 106 -25.87 67.71 128.65
N LYS A 107 -25.23 66.94 129.55
CA LYS A 107 -24.24 65.90 129.17
C LYS A 107 -24.86 64.81 128.30
N GLN A 108 -26.10 64.38 128.60
CA GLN A 108 -26.81 63.42 127.76
C GLN A 108 -27.13 63.98 126.37
N ASN A 109 -27.59 65.23 126.28
CA ASN A 109 -27.88 65.89 125.01
C ASN A 109 -26.62 66.06 124.15
N GLU A 110 -25.51 66.49 124.76
CA GLU A 110 -24.22 66.60 124.08
C GLU A 110 -23.66 65.22 123.65
N SER A 111 -23.94 64.16 124.43
CA SER A 111 -23.67 62.77 124.04
C SER A 111 -24.52 62.33 122.85
N LEU A 112 -25.81 62.70 122.81
CA LEU A 112 -26.72 62.38 121.71
C LEU A 112 -26.32 63.11 120.42
N ILE A 113 -25.96 64.39 120.48
CA ILE A 113 -25.45 65.14 119.33
C ILE A 113 -24.20 64.46 118.75
N LYS A 114 -23.22 64.13 119.60
CA LYS A 114 -22.02 63.39 119.18
C LYS A 114 -22.34 62.01 118.59
N LYS A 115 -23.42 61.35 119.04
CA LYS A 115 -23.88 60.08 118.45
C LYS A 115 -24.52 60.30 117.07
N VAL A 116 -25.34 61.34 116.90
CA VAL A 116 -25.94 61.70 115.61
C VAL A 116 -24.87 62.06 114.59
N GLU A 117 -23.91 62.93 114.94
CA GLU A 117 -22.78 63.29 114.05
C GLU A 117 -21.96 62.06 113.65
N LYS A 118 -21.71 61.12 114.58
CA LYS A 118 -21.04 59.84 114.28
C LYS A 118 -21.88 58.99 113.32
N LEU A 119 -23.19 58.89 113.54
CA LEU A 119 -24.09 58.12 112.69
C LEU A 119 -24.15 58.71 111.27
N GLU A 120 -24.26 60.02 111.13
CA GLU A 120 -24.23 60.72 109.84
C GLU A 120 -22.89 60.52 109.11
N CYS A 121 -21.77 60.61 109.81
CA CYS A 121 -20.45 60.31 109.25
C CYS A 121 -20.35 58.85 108.79
N THR A 122 -20.89 57.89 109.55
CA THR A 122 -20.94 56.49 109.12
C THR A 122 -21.90 56.24 107.96
N LEU A 123 -23.01 56.97 107.89
CA LEU A 123 -23.97 56.90 106.78
C LEU A 123 -23.33 57.41 105.49
N MET A 124 -22.72 58.60 105.52
CA MET A 124 -22.03 59.19 104.37
C MET A 124 -20.90 58.27 103.86
N LYS A 125 -20.14 57.62 104.76
CA LYS A 125 -19.13 56.62 104.38
C LYS A 125 -19.75 55.37 103.75
N THR A 126 -20.88 54.90 104.28
CA THR A 126 -21.60 53.74 103.75
C THR A 126 -22.18 54.03 102.38
N GLU A 127 -22.77 55.21 102.16
CA GLU A 127 -23.30 55.64 100.87
C GLU A 127 -22.19 55.79 99.82
N LEU A 128 -21.05 56.37 100.20
CA LEU A 128 -19.88 56.45 99.32
C LEU A 128 -19.36 55.05 98.96
N ALA A 129 -19.29 54.13 99.92
CA ALA A 129 -18.88 52.75 99.68
C ALA A 129 -19.89 52.01 98.78
N LYS A 130 -21.19 52.21 98.99
CA LYS A 130 -22.26 51.69 98.14
C LYS A 130 -22.12 52.21 96.71
N GLY A 131 -21.92 53.52 96.52
CA GLY A 131 -21.71 54.12 95.20
C GLY A 131 -20.51 53.52 94.47
N LYS A 132 -19.39 53.34 95.17
CA LYS A 132 -18.19 52.67 94.63
C LYS A 132 -18.46 51.21 94.24
N LEU A 133 -19.16 50.46 95.10
CA LEU A 133 -19.53 49.07 94.79
C LEU A 133 -20.46 48.97 93.59
N GLU A 134 -21.44 49.86 93.48
CA GLU A 134 -22.32 49.90 92.31
C GLU A 134 -21.57 50.24 91.02
N GLU A 135 -20.62 51.18 91.08
CA GLU A 135 -19.77 51.52 89.94
C GLU A 135 -18.89 50.35 89.52
N LEU A 136 -18.24 49.68 90.48
CA LEU A 136 -17.48 48.45 90.24
C LEU A 136 -18.35 47.34 89.64
N CYS A 137 -19.57 47.14 90.13
CA CYS A 137 -20.51 46.17 89.58
C CYS A 137 -20.94 46.51 88.15
N ARG A 138 -21.24 47.79 87.87
CA ARG A 138 -21.56 48.24 86.51
C ARG A 138 -20.38 48.05 85.57
N GLU A 139 -19.17 48.38 86.01
CA GLU A 139 -17.97 48.22 85.20
C GLU A 139 -17.64 46.75 84.95
N MET A 140 -17.71 45.91 85.98
CA MET A 140 -17.59 44.46 85.85
C MET A 140 -18.62 43.88 84.87
N GLN A 141 -19.89 44.33 84.92
CA GLN A 141 -20.92 43.91 83.97
C GLN A 141 -20.66 44.41 82.54
N ARG A 142 -20.08 45.60 82.36
CA ARG A 142 -19.65 46.08 81.03
C ARG A 142 -18.51 45.23 80.49
N ILE A 143 -17.50 44.98 81.31
CA ILE A 143 -16.35 44.14 80.95
C ILE A 143 -16.82 42.71 80.62
N GLN A 144 -17.71 42.12 81.42
CA GLN A 144 -18.25 40.78 81.17
C GLN A 144 -19.03 40.70 79.86
N ARG A 145 -19.85 41.72 79.55
CA ARG A 145 -20.57 41.80 78.27
C ARG A 145 -19.60 41.89 77.10
N LYS A 146 -18.62 42.80 77.18
CA LYS A 146 -17.59 42.97 76.16
C LYS A 146 -16.77 41.68 75.95
N SER A 147 -16.35 41.01 77.02
CA SER A 147 -15.64 39.73 76.94
C SER A 147 -16.50 38.65 76.30
N THR A 148 -17.80 38.58 76.61
CA THR A 148 -18.72 37.63 75.98
C THR A 148 -18.88 37.91 74.48
N GLU A 149 -19.05 39.18 74.09
CA GLU A 149 -19.13 39.61 72.70
C GLU A 149 -17.83 39.30 71.92
N GLU A 150 -16.66 39.57 72.50
CA GLU A 150 -15.35 39.23 71.92
C GLU A 150 -15.19 37.71 71.73
N HIS A 151 -15.63 36.91 72.70
CA HIS A 151 -15.61 35.45 72.57
C HIS A 151 -16.54 34.94 71.47
N VAL A 152 -17.75 35.49 71.35
CA VAL A 152 -18.69 35.15 70.28
C VAL A 152 -18.14 35.52 68.91
N GLU A 153 -17.57 36.72 68.77
CA GLU A 153 -16.95 37.14 67.50
C GLU A 153 -15.74 36.27 67.15
N LYS A 154 -14.90 35.91 68.13
CA LYS A 154 -13.78 35.00 67.91
C LYS A 154 -14.24 33.62 67.44
N LEU A 155 -15.32 33.07 68.02
CA LEU A 155 -15.91 31.81 67.57
C LEU A 155 -16.44 31.93 66.13
N ARG A 156 -17.12 33.03 65.81
CA ARG A 156 -17.64 33.29 64.45
C ARG A 156 -16.52 33.36 63.40
N ILE A 157 -15.40 34.02 63.72
CA ILE A 157 -14.24 34.10 62.82
C ILE A 157 -13.59 32.71 62.63
N LEU A 158 -13.43 31.95 63.72
CA LEU A 158 -12.87 30.58 63.64
C LEU A 158 -13.77 29.64 62.84
N GLU A 159 -15.09 29.74 62.99
CA GLU A 159 -16.04 28.94 62.23
C GLU A 159 -16.02 29.29 60.74
N LYS A 160 -15.98 30.58 60.39
CA LYS A 160 -15.80 31.03 59.00
C LYS A 160 -14.49 30.55 58.38
N SER A 161 -13.38 30.69 59.11
CA SER A 161 -12.07 30.22 58.64
C SER A 161 -12.05 28.70 58.44
N ARG A 162 -12.72 27.94 59.30
CA ARG A 162 -12.91 26.50 59.14
C ARG A 162 -13.74 26.19 57.89
N GLU A 163 -14.85 26.88 57.66
CA GLU A 163 -15.70 26.70 56.48
C GLU A 163 -14.94 27.01 55.19
N GLU A 164 -14.19 28.11 55.15
CA GLU A 164 -13.33 28.49 54.03
C GLU A 164 -12.27 27.42 53.73
N MET A 165 -11.55 26.93 54.74
CA MET A 165 -10.58 25.84 54.56
C MET A 165 -11.23 24.55 54.03
N VAL A 166 -12.43 24.22 54.49
CA VAL A 166 -13.17 23.04 54.00
C VAL A 166 -13.60 23.23 52.54
N ILE A 167 -14.03 24.43 52.16
CA ILE A 167 -14.37 24.75 50.76
C ILE A 167 -13.13 24.66 49.88
N GLN A 168 -12.02 25.28 50.26
CA GLN A 168 -10.74 25.22 49.54
C GLN A 168 -10.24 23.77 49.38
N PHE A 169 -10.35 22.95 50.43
CA PHE A 169 -9.98 21.54 50.37
C PHE A 169 -10.86 20.76 49.40
N LYS A 170 -12.19 21.00 49.39
CA LYS A 170 -13.12 20.38 48.44
C LYS A 170 -12.83 20.80 47.00
N GLU A 171 -12.58 22.08 46.76
CA GLU A 171 -12.24 22.60 45.43
C GLU A 171 -10.90 22.03 44.93
N SER A 172 -9.89 21.96 45.81
CA SER A 172 -8.61 21.34 45.50
C SER A 172 -8.75 19.85 45.15
N MET A 173 -9.51 19.09 45.95
CA MET A 173 -9.82 17.69 45.65
C MET A 173 -10.58 17.53 44.32
N ALA A 174 -11.55 18.39 44.04
CA ALA A 174 -12.29 18.38 42.78
C ALA A 174 -11.38 18.71 41.58
N SER A 175 -10.46 19.65 41.73
CA SER A 175 -9.47 20.01 40.70
C SER A 175 -8.49 18.87 40.43
N ILE A 176 -7.97 18.21 41.48
CA ILE A 176 -7.09 17.04 41.35
C ILE A 176 -7.84 15.89 40.64
N GLN A 177 -9.08 15.61 41.06
CA GLN A 177 -9.89 14.57 40.45
C GLN A 177 -10.20 14.86 38.97
N LYS A 178 -10.53 16.11 38.64
CA LYS A 178 -10.73 16.54 37.24
C LYS A 178 -9.46 16.33 36.41
N SER A 179 -8.30 16.74 36.93
CA SER A 179 -7.03 16.56 36.23
C SER A 179 -6.65 15.08 36.04
N MET A 180 -6.89 14.23 37.05
CA MET A 180 -6.70 12.78 36.94
C MET A 180 -7.62 12.17 35.86
N GLU A 181 -8.88 12.59 35.81
CA GLU A 181 -9.86 12.10 34.85
C GLU A 181 -9.54 12.57 33.42
N GLU A 182 -9.14 13.82 33.23
CA GLU A 182 -8.67 14.33 31.94
C GLU A 182 -7.42 13.58 31.44
N GLY A 183 -6.47 13.30 32.36
CA GLY A 183 -5.30 12.49 32.07
C GLY A 183 -5.66 11.06 31.67
N ARG A 184 -6.61 10.43 32.39
CA ARG A 184 -7.12 9.09 32.09
C ARG A 184 -7.80 9.05 30.71
N GLN A 185 -8.68 10.00 30.42
CA GLN A 185 -9.37 10.11 29.12
C GLN A 185 -8.37 10.33 27.97
N THR A 186 -7.36 11.17 28.17
CA THR A 186 -6.30 11.40 27.19
C THR A 186 -5.49 10.13 26.94
N SER A 187 -5.11 9.41 28.01
CA SER A 187 -4.39 8.13 27.91
C SER A 187 -5.21 7.06 27.20
N GLU A 188 -6.51 6.97 27.50
CA GLU A 188 -7.44 6.04 26.86
C GLU A 188 -7.59 6.35 25.36
N LYS A 189 -7.75 7.63 25.01
CA LYS A 189 -7.80 8.10 23.62
C LYS A 189 -6.52 7.75 22.85
N LEU A 190 -5.35 8.04 23.41
CA LEU A 190 -4.06 7.69 22.80
C LEU A 190 -3.88 6.18 22.63
N THR A 191 -4.35 5.39 23.60
CA THR A 191 -4.31 3.93 23.51
C THR A 191 -5.20 3.41 22.38
N CYS A 192 -6.40 3.98 22.23
CA CYS A 192 -7.32 3.67 21.15
C CYS A 192 -6.74 4.07 19.79
N ASP A 193 -6.21 5.29 19.67
CA ASP A 193 -5.59 5.78 18.43
C ASP A 193 -4.38 4.94 18.03
N ASN A 194 -3.53 4.55 18.99
CA ASN A 194 -2.40 3.65 18.74
C ASN A 194 -2.85 2.26 18.25
N ALA A 195 -3.92 1.71 18.83
CA ALA A 195 -4.49 0.44 18.37
C ALA A 195 -5.03 0.56 16.93
N ASN A 196 -5.74 1.65 16.63
CA ASN A 196 -6.27 1.93 15.29
C ASN A 196 -5.14 2.11 14.25
N LEU A 197 -4.07 2.82 14.61
CA LEU A 197 -2.90 3.00 13.75
C LEU A 197 -2.18 1.67 13.51
N ALA A 198 -2.00 0.84 14.55
CA ALA A 198 -1.41 -0.49 14.41
C ALA A 198 -2.25 -1.38 13.47
N GLU A 199 -3.59 -1.33 13.55
CA GLU A 199 -4.46 -2.06 12.65
C GLU A 199 -4.35 -1.56 11.20
N LYS A 200 -4.30 -0.24 10.99
CA LYS A 200 -4.11 0.35 9.66
C LYS A 200 -2.77 -0.06 9.05
N LEU A 201 -1.69 -0.03 9.83
CA LEU A 201 -0.37 -0.50 9.39
C LEU A 201 -0.39 -1.98 9.04
N LYS A 202 -1.07 -2.81 9.84
CA LYS A 202 -1.24 -4.24 9.54
C LYS A 202 -1.99 -4.45 8.22
N LYS A 203 -3.08 -3.71 7.98
CA LYS A 203 -3.83 -3.77 6.72
C LYS A 203 -2.97 -3.36 5.52
N LEU A 204 -2.19 -2.29 5.64
CA LEU A 204 -1.27 -1.86 4.59
C LEU A 204 -0.17 -2.89 4.31
N SER A 205 0.39 -3.53 5.35
CA SER A 205 1.34 -4.64 5.18
C SER A 205 0.73 -5.77 4.37
N THR A 206 -0.47 -6.23 4.77
CA THR A 206 -1.17 -7.32 4.07
C THR A 206 -1.56 -6.96 2.64
N ASP A 207 -1.95 -5.70 2.38
CA ASP A 207 -2.25 -5.23 1.03
C ASP A 207 -0.99 -5.23 0.16
N CYS A 208 0.12 -4.70 0.66
CA CYS A 208 1.41 -4.72 -0.03
C CYS A 208 1.89 -6.15 -0.32
N GLU A 209 1.80 -7.05 0.65
CA GLU A 209 2.14 -8.48 0.49
C GLU A 209 1.28 -9.12 -0.61
N SER A 210 -0.04 -8.89 -0.59
CA SER A 210 -0.96 -9.41 -1.59
C SER A 210 -0.68 -8.87 -3.00
N ARG A 211 -0.31 -7.59 -3.09
CA ARG A 211 0.01 -6.93 -4.36
C ARG A 211 1.33 -7.44 -4.94
N VAL A 212 2.34 -7.67 -4.10
CA VAL A 212 3.60 -8.30 -4.53
C VAL A 212 3.35 -9.72 -5.01
N ALA A 213 2.56 -10.51 -4.28
CA ALA A 213 2.21 -11.87 -4.69
C ALA A 213 1.47 -11.89 -6.04
N LEU A 214 0.51 -10.97 -6.25
CA LEU A 214 -0.20 -10.84 -7.52
C LEU A 214 0.74 -10.46 -8.67
N LEU A 215 1.64 -9.51 -8.45
CA LEU A 215 2.62 -9.11 -9.46
C LEU A 215 3.57 -10.26 -9.80
N SER A 216 4.10 -10.98 -8.80
CA SER A 216 4.96 -12.14 -9.02
C SER A 216 4.27 -13.18 -9.90
N ARG A 217 3.02 -13.53 -9.57
CA ARG A 217 2.23 -14.48 -10.36
C ARG A 217 2.04 -14.00 -11.81
N GLN A 218 1.74 -12.72 -12.02
CA GLN A 218 1.60 -12.17 -13.37
C GLN A 218 2.91 -12.19 -14.15
N PHE A 219 4.05 -11.98 -13.49
CA PHE A 219 5.36 -12.10 -14.12
C PHE A 219 5.64 -13.54 -14.54
N ASP A 220 5.36 -14.51 -13.67
CA ASP A 220 5.54 -15.94 -13.97
C ASP A 220 4.65 -16.36 -15.15
N GLU A 221 3.37 -16.00 -15.14
CA GLU A 221 2.42 -16.28 -16.24
C GLU A 221 2.87 -15.65 -17.58
N LYS A 222 3.41 -14.43 -17.55
CA LYS A 222 3.97 -13.77 -18.74
C LYS A 222 5.25 -14.43 -19.22
N SER A 223 6.13 -14.87 -18.31
CA SER A 223 7.35 -15.59 -18.65
C SER A 223 7.02 -16.90 -19.36
N ASP A 224 6.12 -17.70 -18.78
CA ASP A 224 5.64 -18.96 -19.35
C ASP A 224 5.01 -18.75 -20.74
N TYR A 225 4.24 -17.68 -20.92
CA TYR A 225 3.66 -17.34 -22.22
C TYR A 225 4.73 -17.00 -23.25
N CYS A 226 5.72 -16.17 -22.87
CA CYS A 226 6.84 -15.81 -23.74
C CYS A 226 7.66 -17.04 -24.15
N GLU A 227 7.95 -17.94 -23.22
CA GLU A 227 8.67 -19.19 -23.50
C GLU A 227 7.90 -20.07 -24.51
N LYS A 228 6.59 -20.24 -24.30
CA LYS A 228 5.74 -20.98 -25.25
C LYS A 228 5.69 -20.33 -26.62
N LEU A 229 5.64 -18.99 -26.68
CA LEU A 229 5.64 -18.25 -27.94
C LEU A 229 6.97 -18.41 -28.68
N ILE A 230 8.10 -18.35 -27.98
CA ILE A 230 9.44 -18.57 -28.55
C ILE A 230 9.54 -20.00 -29.08
N ALA A 231 9.16 -21.00 -28.29
CA ALA A 231 9.17 -22.40 -28.71
C ALA A 231 8.31 -22.64 -29.96
N ALA A 232 7.12 -22.02 -30.05
CA ALA A 232 6.27 -22.10 -31.23
C ALA A 232 6.93 -21.47 -32.48
N ARG A 233 7.61 -20.32 -32.32
CA ARG A 233 8.34 -19.66 -33.41
C ARG A 233 9.56 -20.44 -33.85
N ASP A 234 10.29 -21.05 -32.93
CA ASP A 234 11.44 -21.89 -33.26
C ASP A 234 11.00 -23.12 -34.07
N MET A 235 9.90 -23.76 -33.68
CA MET A 235 9.31 -24.86 -34.47
C MET A 235 8.89 -24.41 -35.87
N GLU A 236 8.31 -23.22 -36.02
CA GLU A 236 7.93 -22.66 -37.31
C GLU A 236 9.17 -22.38 -38.19
N VAL A 237 10.24 -21.84 -37.61
CA VAL A 237 11.52 -21.61 -38.29
C VAL A 237 12.13 -22.93 -38.77
N GLU A 238 12.17 -23.95 -37.92
CA GLU A 238 12.69 -25.27 -38.30
C GLU A 238 11.85 -25.94 -39.40
N LEU A 239 10.53 -25.77 -39.37
CA LEU A 239 9.64 -26.23 -40.44
C LEU A 239 9.98 -25.55 -41.78
N TYR A 240 10.18 -24.24 -41.80
CA TYR A 240 10.55 -23.52 -43.02
C TYR A 240 11.96 -23.90 -43.51
N LYS A 241 12.93 -24.07 -42.61
CA LYS A 241 14.27 -24.58 -42.97
C LYS A 241 14.18 -25.97 -43.60
N ALA A 242 13.40 -26.89 -43.01
CA ALA A 242 13.20 -28.23 -43.56
C ALA A 242 12.56 -28.19 -44.96
N LYS A 243 11.55 -27.34 -45.17
CA LYS A 243 10.92 -27.16 -46.50
C LYS A 243 11.90 -26.59 -47.52
N LEU A 244 12.69 -25.59 -47.15
CA LEU A 244 13.71 -24.99 -48.02
C LEU A 244 14.79 -26.02 -48.40
N ASN A 245 15.24 -26.83 -47.44
CA ASN A 245 16.22 -27.89 -47.69
C ASN A 245 15.65 -28.96 -48.63
N ALA A 246 14.40 -29.38 -48.42
CA ALA A 246 13.73 -30.35 -49.30
C ALA A 246 13.61 -29.81 -50.74
N ALA A 247 13.14 -28.57 -50.91
CA ALA A 247 13.05 -27.93 -52.23
C ALA A 247 14.42 -27.79 -52.91
N SER A 248 15.47 -27.45 -52.14
CA SER A 248 16.84 -27.33 -52.67
C SER A 248 17.37 -28.67 -53.17
N LEU A 249 17.10 -29.75 -52.42
CA LEU A 249 17.50 -31.11 -52.80
C LEU A 249 16.75 -31.62 -54.03
N ASP A 250 15.47 -31.28 -54.17
CA ASP A 250 14.69 -31.62 -55.37
C ASP A 250 15.16 -30.85 -56.61
N ILE A 251 15.48 -29.56 -56.47
CA ILE A 251 16.09 -28.78 -57.56
C ILE A 251 17.43 -29.39 -57.99
N GLN A 252 18.25 -29.82 -57.03
CA GLN A 252 19.53 -30.47 -57.32
C GLN A 252 19.33 -31.78 -58.10
N LYS A 253 18.37 -32.62 -57.68
CA LYS A 253 18.01 -33.87 -58.38
C LYS A 253 17.54 -33.61 -59.81
N LEU A 254 16.58 -32.70 -60.00
CA LEU A 254 16.06 -32.36 -61.33
C LEU A 254 17.15 -31.77 -62.24
N THR A 255 18.07 -30.99 -61.67
CA THR A 255 19.21 -30.44 -62.41
C THR A 255 20.16 -31.55 -62.87
N GLN A 256 20.45 -32.52 -61.99
CA GLN A 256 21.29 -33.67 -62.32
C GLN A 256 20.63 -34.58 -63.37
N GLU A 257 19.34 -34.88 -63.24
CA GLU A 257 18.57 -35.67 -64.21
C GLU A 257 18.52 -34.97 -65.58
N LYS A 258 18.27 -33.65 -65.61
CA LYS A 258 18.31 -32.86 -66.84
C LYS A 258 19.66 -32.94 -67.52
N LEU A 259 20.75 -32.78 -66.76
CA LEU A 259 22.12 -32.86 -67.30
C LEU A 259 22.42 -34.25 -67.85
N GLN A 260 21.99 -35.31 -67.16
CA GLN A 260 22.14 -36.69 -67.63
C GLN A 260 21.38 -36.93 -68.93
N LEU A 261 20.11 -36.50 -69.02
CA LEU A 261 19.30 -36.62 -70.23
C LEU A 261 19.90 -35.86 -71.41
N GLN A 262 20.47 -34.67 -71.17
CA GLN A 262 21.17 -33.89 -72.19
C GLN A 262 22.42 -34.62 -72.71
N ASN A 263 23.22 -35.20 -71.83
CA ASN A 263 24.39 -35.99 -72.21
C ASN A 263 24.01 -37.24 -73.01
N ASP A 264 22.96 -37.95 -72.56
CA ASP A 264 22.46 -39.14 -73.24
C ASP A 264 21.86 -38.82 -74.62
N LEU A 265 21.18 -37.67 -74.76
CA LEU A 265 20.67 -37.20 -76.04
C LEU A 265 21.82 -36.89 -76.99
N LEU A 266 22.82 -36.12 -76.55
CA LEU A 266 24.00 -35.80 -77.35
C LEU A 266 24.75 -37.06 -77.80
N ALA A 267 24.91 -38.04 -76.91
CA ALA A 267 25.53 -39.32 -77.24
C ALA A 267 24.72 -40.11 -78.29
N ARG A 268 23.38 -40.08 -78.22
CA ARG A 268 22.51 -40.70 -79.23
C ARG A 268 22.60 -39.99 -80.58
N GLU A 269 22.62 -38.65 -80.58
CA GLU A 269 22.75 -37.85 -81.81
C GLU A 269 24.09 -38.13 -82.51
N LEU A 270 25.20 -38.22 -81.76
CA LEU A 270 26.51 -38.58 -82.31
C LEU A 270 26.52 -39.98 -82.92
N ARG A 271 26.00 -40.99 -82.20
CA ARG A 271 25.88 -42.37 -82.75
C ARG A 271 24.98 -42.43 -83.98
N MET A 272 23.89 -41.68 -83.99
CA MET A 272 22.99 -41.60 -85.15
C MET A 272 23.70 -40.96 -86.35
N LYS A 273 24.48 -39.90 -86.14
CA LYS A 273 25.29 -39.27 -87.18
C LYS A 273 26.32 -40.24 -87.76
N GLU A 274 27.05 -40.96 -86.91
CA GLU A 274 28.01 -42.00 -87.34
C GLU A 274 27.33 -43.10 -88.15
N ALA A 275 26.17 -43.58 -87.70
CA ALA A 275 25.40 -44.59 -88.42
C ALA A 275 24.89 -44.09 -89.79
N LEU A 276 24.45 -42.83 -89.88
CA LEU A 276 24.01 -42.22 -91.13
C LEU A 276 25.16 -42.05 -92.14
N GLU A 277 26.35 -41.62 -91.68
CA GLU A 277 27.52 -41.53 -92.57
C GLU A 277 27.98 -42.92 -93.03
N ALA A 278 28.02 -43.92 -92.13
CA ALA A 278 28.34 -45.29 -92.51
C ALA A 278 27.33 -45.86 -93.53
N GLU A 279 26.04 -45.59 -93.36
CA GLU A 279 25.00 -46.01 -94.29
C GLU A 279 25.13 -45.30 -95.64
N LYS A 280 25.48 -44.01 -95.65
CA LYS A 280 25.75 -43.25 -96.88
C LYS A 280 26.96 -43.80 -97.63
N GLU A 281 28.07 -44.09 -96.93
CA GLU A 281 29.26 -44.72 -97.52
C GLU A 281 28.92 -46.07 -98.14
N MET A 282 28.13 -46.91 -97.46
CA MET A 282 27.66 -48.19 -97.99
C MET A 282 26.77 -48.00 -99.23
N ARG A 283 25.86 -47.03 -99.23
CA ARG A 283 25.04 -46.68 -100.41
C ARG A 283 25.89 -46.24 -101.59
N GLU A 284 26.92 -45.41 -101.36
CA GLU A 284 27.86 -44.98 -102.38
C GLU A 284 28.68 -46.18 -102.93
N GLN A 285 29.09 -47.10 -102.06
CA GLN A 285 29.79 -48.31 -102.45
C GLN A 285 28.90 -49.24 -103.31
N ILE A 286 27.64 -49.44 -102.92
CA ILE A 286 26.66 -50.19 -103.70
C ILE A 286 26.46 -49.54 -105.07
N ASN A 287 26.28 -48.21 -105.13
CA ASN A 287 26.14 -47.48 -106.39
C ASN A 287 27.38 -47.63 -107.28
N LYS A 288 28.58 -47.59 -106.71
CA LYS A 288 29.84 -47.83 -107.44
C LYS A 288 29.89 -49.24 -108.03
N TYR A 289 29.54 -50.26 -107.24
CA TYR A 289 29.50 -51.65 -107.74
C TYR A 289 28.40 -51.86 -108.77
N SER A 290 27.23 -51.23 -108.60
CA SER A 290 26.13 -51.27 -109.57
C SER A 290 26.55 -50.65 -110.91
N LYS A 291 27.20 -49.47 -110.91
CA LYS A 291 27.76 -48.85 -112.12
C LYS A 291 28.80 -49.75 -112.80
N LYS A 292 29.75 -50.29 -112.04
CA LYS A 292 30.76 -51.24 -112.56
C LYS A 292 30.11 -52.51 -113.16
N TYR A 293 29.08 -53.03 -112.52
CA TYR A 293 28.35 -54.19 -113.01
C TYR A 293 27.61 -53.87 -114.31
N ASN A 294 26.95 -52.71 -114.40
CA ASN A 294 26.31 -52.26 -115.63
C ASN A 294 27.31 -52.03 -116.76
N GLU A 295 28.48 -51.44 -116.48
CA GLU A 295 29.56 -51.30 -117.46
C GLU A 295 30.07 -52.65 -117.96
N LEU A 296 30.32 -53.59 -117.05
CA LEU A 296 30.73 -54.96 -117.39
C LEU A 296 29.65 -55.67 -118.21
N HIS A 297 28.38 -55.55 -117.81
CA HIS A 297 27.25 -56.15 -118.49
C HIS A 297 27.08 -55.59 -119.91
N ASN A 298 27.16 -54.27 -120.07
CA ASN A 298 27.14 -53.61 -121.37
C ASN A 298 28.33 -54.01 -122.25
N SER A 299 29.54 -54.08 -121.66
CA SER A 299 30.74 -54.55 -122.36
C SER A 299 30.62 -56.00 -122.81
N LEU A 300 30.02 -56.87 -121.98
CA LEU A 300 29.80 -58.27 -122.31
C LEU A 300 28.73 -58.41 -123.40
N ASN A 301 27.62 -57.67 -123.32
CA ASN A 301 26.60 -57.65 -124.38
C ASN A 301 27.19 -57.17 -125.71
N ASN A 302 27.94 -56.05 -125.71
CA ASN A 302 28.59 -55.54 -126.92
C ASN A 302 29.63 -56.55 -127.47
N SER A 303 30.37 -57.23 -126.59
CA SER A 303 31.29 -58.30 -126.98
C SER A 303 30.53 -59.48 -127.61
N ASN A 304 29.43 -59.91 -127.01
CA ASN A 304 28.58 -60.99 -127.54
C ASN A 304 27.98 -60.61 -128.90
N GLU A 305 27.46 -59.40 -129.06
CA GLU A 305 26.96 -58.90 -130.35
C GLU A 305 28.07 -58.88 -131.42
N THR A 306 29.28 -58.47 -131.03
CA THR A 306 30.46 -58.48 -131.89
C THR A 306 30.86 -59.92 -132.26
N PHE A 307 30.85 -60.84 -131.30
CA PHE A 307 31.10 -62.27 -131.52
C PHE A 307 30.07 -62.89 -132.46
N ASP A 308 28.78 -62.58 -132.27
CA ASP A 308 27.70 -63.06 -133.15
C ASP A 308 27.81 -62.48 -134.56
N LYS A 309 28.28 -61.24 -134.69
CA LYS A 309 28.60 -60.65 -136.00
C LYS A 309 29.79 -61.38 -136.65
N PHE A 310 30.88 -61.58 -135.93
CA PHE A 310 32.05 -62.32 -136.44
C PHE A 310 31.71 -63.76 -136.79
N LYS A 311 30.88 -64.43 -136.01
CA LYS A 311 30.39 -65.79 -136.32
C LYS A 311 29.66 -65.81 -137.65
N ARG A 312 28.72 -64.88 -137.88
CA ARG A 312 28.00 -64.73 -139.15
C ARG A 312 28.93 -64.41 -140.32
N GLU A 313 29.92 -63.54 -140.12
CA GLU A 313 30.93 -63.23 -141.14
C GLU A 313 31.80 -64.44 -141.47
N MET A 314 32.24 -65.21 -140.48
CA MET A 314 32.98 -66.47 -140.68
C MET A 314 32.14 -67.52 -141.42
N GLU A 315 30.88 -67.71 -141.06
CA GLU A 315 29.97 -68.62 -141.77
C GLU A 315 29.78 -68.20 -143.23
N ARG A 316 29.57 -66.90 -143.48
CA ARG A 316 29.48 -66.35 -144.83
C ARG A 316 30.79 -66.50 -145.61
N MET A 317 31.92 -66.21 -144.98
CA MET A 317 33.26 -66.36 -145.56
C MET A 317 33.54 -67.81 -145.91
N ASN A 318 33.24 -68.75 -145.01
CA ASN A 318 33.39 -70.19 -145.25
C ASN A 318 32.51 -70.64 -146.42
N THR A 319 31.28 -70.13 -146.52
CA THR A 319 30.38 -70.39 -147.65
C THR A 319 30.95 -69.87 -148.97
N ASN A 320 31.55 -68.67 -148.97
CA ASN A 320 32.21 -68.08 -150.12
C ASN A 320 33.49 -68.84 -150.51
N LEU A 321 34.28 -69.29 -149.54
CA LEU A 321 35.49 -70.08 -149.76
C LEU A 321 35.15 -71.39 -150.49
N ILE A 322 34.12 -72.11 -150.05
CA ILE A 322 33.62 -73.32 -150.72
C ILE A 322 33.19 -73.04 -152.17
N LYS A 323 32.56 -71.89 -152.43
CA LYS A 323 32.17 -71.48 -153.81
C LYS A 323 33.40 -71.22 -154.67
N VAL A 324 34.33 -70.40 -154.20
CA VAL A 324 35.55 -70.04 -154.93
C VAL A 324 36.41 -71.29 -155.20
N GLU A 325 36.52 -72.22 -154.25
CA GLU A 325 37.21 -73.49 -154.49
C GLU A 325 36.54 -74.36 -155.55
N LYS A 326 35.20 -74.42 -155.58
CA LYS A 326 34.45 -75.12 -156.63
C LYS A 326 34.69 -74.50 -158.00
N GLU A 327 34.67 -73.17 -158.08
CA GLU A 327 34.96 -72.45 -159.32
C GLU A 327 36.41 -72.65 -159.76
N SER A 328 37.37 -72.60 -158.83
CA SER A 328 38.79 -72.88 -159.11
C SER A 328 38.99 -74.28 -159.66
N ARG A 329 38.38 -75.31 -159.06
CA ARG A 329 38.39 -76.69 -159.61
C ARG A 329 37.78 -76.75 -161.01
N ARG A 330 36.63 -76.11 -161.22
CA ARG A 330 35.94 -76.09 -162.52
C ARG A 330 36.77 -75.41 -163.62
N TRP A 331 37.44 -74.30 -163.28
CA TRP A 331 38.34 -73.59 -164.19
C TRP A 331 39.61 -74.38 -164.50
N LYS A 332 40.18 -75.07 -163.50
CA LYS A 332 41.31 -75.96 -163.69
C LYS A 332 40.97 -77.09 -164.67
N THR A 333 39.83 -77.77 -164.50
CA THR A 333 39.38 -78.82 -165.43
C THR A 333 39.16 -78.28 -166.85
N LYS A 334 38.51 -77.11 -166.99
CA LYS A 334 38.34 -76.46 -168.30
C LYS A 334 39.68 -76.15 -168.98
N HIS A 335 40.66 -75.68 -168.23
CA HIS A 335 41.99 -75.36 -168.77
C HIS A 335 42.74 -76.64 -169.21
N GLU A 336 42.64 -77.72 -168.43
CA GLU A 336 43.20 -79.03 -168.78
C GLU A 336 42.54 -79.60 -170.06
N ASP A 337 41.21 -79.49 -170.20
CA ASP A 337 40.49 -79.93 -171.38
C ASP A 337 40.84 -79.10 -172.62
N LEU A 338 40.90 -77.77 -172.49
CA LEU A 338 41.37 -76.87 -173.56
C LEU A 338 42.79 -77.20 -173.99
N SER A 339 43.68 -77.51 -173.05
CA SER A 339 45.07 -77.90 -173.35
C SER A 339 45.15 -79.21 -174.12
N LYS A 340 44.29 -80.19 -173.81
CA LYS A 340 44.18 -81.45 -174.59
C LYS A 340 43.67 -81.21 -176.00
N ILE A 341 42.61 -80.42 -176.16
CA ILE A 341 42.06 -80.09 -177.48
C ILE A 341 43.11 -79.36 -178.32
N LEU A 342 43.82 -78.40 -177.72
CA LEU A 342 44.89 -77.66 -178.41
C LEU A 342 46.01 -78.59 -178.88
N ALA A 343 46.43 -79.57 -178.06
CA ALA A 343 47.43 -80.55 -178.45
C ALA A 343 46.98 -81.40 -179.66
N ILE A 344 45.72 -81.84 -179.70
CA ILE A 344 45.15 -82.58 -180.84
C ILE A 344 45.14 -81.69 -182.10
N THR A 345 44.71 -80.43 -181.96
CA THR A 345 44.61 -79.49 -183.10
C THR A 345 45.98 -79.19 -183.70
N VAL A 346 47.03 -79.08 -182.86
CA VAL A 346 48.41 -78.88 -183.32
C VAL A 346 48.91 -80.11 -184.09
N ASP A 347 48.56 -81.32 -183.67
CA ASP A 347 48.96 -82.56 -184.34
C ASP A 347 48.24 -82.76 -185.68
N GLU A 348 46.95 -82.43 -185.75
CA GLU A 348 46.18 -82.44 -187.01
C GLU A 348 46.70 -81.40 -188.01
N LYS A 349 47.02 -80.18 -187.54
CA LYS A 349 47.63 -79.15 -188.39
C LYS A 349 48.96 -79.63 -188.99
N LYS A 350 49.79 -80.30 -188.19
CA LYS A 350 51.09 -80.83 -188.64
C LYS A 350 50.91 -81.91 -189.73
N LYS A 351 49.93 -82.80 -189.58
CA LYS A 351 49.57 -83.77 -190.63
C LYS A 351 49.15 -83.11 -191.95
N ILE A 352 48.33 -82.05 -191.89
CA ILE A 352 47.89 -81.32 -193.07
C ILE A 352 49.07 -80.62 -193.78
N GLU A 353 50.00 -80.04 -193.01
CA GLU A 353 51.20 -79.43 -193.57
C GLU A 353 52.08 -80.46 -194.29
N ASP A 354 52.24 -81.66 -193.73
CA ASP A 354 53.00 -82.76 -194.35
C ASP A 354 52.35 -83.28 -195.64
N GLU A 355 51.00 -83.41 -195.68
CA GLU A 355 50.26 -83.77 -196.89
C GLU A 355 50.34 -82.70 -197.98
N SER A 356 50.25 -81.42 -197.59
CA SER A 356 50.39 -80.30 -198.52
C SER A 356 51.80 -80.27 -199.15
N ALA A 357 52.83 -80.48 -198.33
CA ALA A 357 54.21 -80.57 -198.82
C ALA A 357 54.43 -81.77 -199.76
N HIS A 358 53.71 -82.87 -199.56
CA HIS A 358 53.74 -84.02 -200.46
C HIS A 358 53.07 -83.72 -201.82
N LYS A 359 51.88 -83.09 -201.79
CA LYS A 359 51.16 -82.66 -203.00
C LYS A 359 51.94 -81.63 -203.82
N ASP A 360 52.62 -80.68 -203.16
CA ASP A 360 53.45 -79.68 -203.83
C ASP A 360 54.62 -80.32 -204.60
N ARG A 361 55.26 -81.36 -204.05
CA ARG A 361 56.31 -82.10 -204.76
C ARG A 361 55.77 -82.83 -206.00
N GLN A 362 54.59 -83.45 -205.89
CA GLN A 362 53.94 -84.10 -207.04
C GLN A 362 53.58 -83.09 -208.13
N LEU A 363 53.06 -81.91 -207.76
CA LEU A 363 52.76 -80.82 -208.69
C LEU A 363 54.01 -80.31 -209.40
N GLN A 364 55.12 -80.13 -208.70
CA GLN A 364 56.39 -79.73 -209.31
C GLN A 364 56.90 -80.76 -210.32
N GLN A 365 56.83 -82.05 -210.00
CA GLN A 365 57.22 -83.12 -210.94
C GLN A 365 56.34 -83.12 -212.19
N LEU A 366 55.03 -82.93 -212.04
CA LEU A 366 54.09 -82.84 -213.17
C LEU A 366 54.36 -81.63 -214.06
N GLN A 367 54.67 -80.46 -213.47
CA GLN A 367 55.01 -79.25 -214.22
C GLN A 367 56.30 -79.42 -215.04
N ILE A 368 57.30 -80.12 -214.50
CA ILE A 368 58.53 -80.42 -215.24
C ILE A 368 58.22 -81.33 -216.44
N LEU A 369 57.39 -82.36 -216.24
CA LEU A 369 56.96 -83.27 -217.31
C LEU A 369 56.22 -82.51 -218.43
N CYS A 370 55.31 -81.60 -218.07
CA CYS A 370 54.57 -80.77 -219.03
C CYS A 370 55.47 -79.79 -219.80
N ARG A 371 56.57 -79.31 -219.20
CA ARG A 371 57.57 -78.47 -219.90
C ARG A 371 58.38 -79.28 -220.91
N THR A 372 58.76 -80.51 -220.58
CA THR A 372 59.45 -81.43 -221.50
C THR A 372 58.57 -81.83 -222.69
N LEU A 373 57.27 -82.03 -222.48
CA LEU A 373 56.33 -82.33 -223.56
C LEU A 373 56.14 -81.15 -224.53
N LYS A 374 56.14 -79.90 -224.02
CA LYS A 374 55.98 -78.71 -224.85
C LYS A 374 57.16 -78.43 -225.78
N SER A 375 58.38 -78.87 -225.44
CA SER A 375 59.52 -78.73 -226.36
C SER A 375 59.55 -79.81 -227.45
N GLN A 376 58.65 -80.79 -227.42
CA GLN A 376 58.47 -81.80 -228.46
C GLN A 376 57.33 -81.44 -229.44
N ILE A 377 56.79 -80.22 -229.37
CA ILE A 377 55.74 -79.77 -230.30
C ILE A 377 56.43 -79.14 -231.53
N PRO A 378 56.36 -79.78 -232.71
CA PRO A 378 57.10 -79.42 -233.91
C PRO A 378 56.32 -78.41 -234.76
N ASN A 379 57.00 -77.35 -235.22
CA ASN A 379 56.64 -76.66 -236.46
C ASN A 379 57.72 -77.06 -237.47
N GLU A 380 57.32 -77.88 -238.46
CA GLU A 380 58.04 -78.36 -239.66
C GLU A 380 59.56 -78.22 -239.76
#